data_AF-A0A6A8UK42-F1
#
_entry.id   AF-A0A6A8UK42-F1
#
_cell.length_a   1.000
_cell.length_b   1.000
_cell.length_c   1.000
_cell.angle_alpha   90.00
_cell.angle_beta   90.00
_cell.angle_gamma   90.00
#
_symmetry.space_group_name_H-M   'P 1'
#
loop_
_entity.id
_entity.type
_entity.pdbx_description
1 polymer ?
#
loop_
_entity_poly.entity_id
_entity_poly.type
_entity_poly.pdbx_seq_one_letter_code
_entity_poly.pdbx_strand_id
1 'polypeptide(L)'
;MSYDELKAIYDDTSGWLKFIEAKLAVFLTFETGLIYFLIKLNEGHEKNLLFLILGLIGVLVSIILIIGALLPTINKSLNPLYFMSWTDKGYDYTDSIKHEHYKKQIREVAQVSKRKMCFLRYSIIIYVLSIILVVIGTYC
;
A
#
# COMPACT_ATOMS: atom_id res chain seq x y z
N MET A 1 -19.56 -16.09 20.84
CA MET A 1 -18.48 -16.27 19.85
C MET A 1 -17.37 -17.04 20.54
N SER A 2 -17.04 -18.22 20.03
CA SER A 2 -15.97 -19.07 20.58
C SER A 2 -14.60 -18.39 20.39
N TYR A 3 -13.63 -18.76 21.21
CA TYR A 3 -12.24 -18.33 21.05
C TYR A 3 -11.71 -18.68 19.64
N ASP A 4 -12.05 -19.88 19.15
CA ASP A 4 -11.64 -20.36 17.82
C ASP A 4 -12.26 -19.55 16.68
N GLU A 5 -13.53 -19.14 16.82
CA GLU A 5 -14.21 -18.27 15.83
C GLU A 5 -13.53 -16.90 15.77
N LEU A 6 -13.17 -16.34 16.91
CA LEU A 6 -12.56 -15.02 16.98
C LEU A 6 -11.11 -15.02 16.47
N LYS A 7 -10.38 -16.11 16.72
CA LYS A 7 -9.06 -16.35 16.15
C LYS A 7 -9.13 -16.50 14.63
N ALA A 8 -10.09 -17.27 14.10
CA ALA A 8 -10.30 -17.41 12.66
C ALA A 8 -10.59 -16.05 11.98
N ILE A 9 -11.45 -15.22 12.58
CA ILE A 9 -11.75 -13.87 12.06
C ILE A 9 -10.50 -12.99 12.06
N TYR A 10 -9.68 -13.08 13.10
CA TYR A 10 -8.41 -12.35 13.15
C TYR A 10 -7.46 -12.80 12.05
N ASP A 11 -7.27 -14.11 11.89
CA ASP A 11 -6.40 -14.69 10.87
C ASP A 11 -6.85 -14.26 9.46
N ASP A 12 -8.16 -14.32 9.17
CA ASP A 12 -8.75 -13.82 7.92
C ASP A 12 -8.48 -12.33 7.71
N THR A 13 -8.71 -11.50 8.73
CA THR A 13 -8.51 -10.04 8.63
C THR A 13 -7.04 -9.70 8.43
N SER A 14 -6.12 -10.45 9.06
CA SER A 14 -4.68 -10.30 8.87
C SER A 14 -4.24 -10.76 7.48
N GLY A 15 -4.84 -11.82 6.95
CA GLY A 15 -4.64 -12.30 5.58
C GLY A 15 -5.06 -11.26 4.55
N TRP A 16 -6.21 -10.62 4.76
CA TRP A 16 -6.66 -9.49 3.93
C TRP A 16 -5.68 -8.33 3.93
N LEU A 17 -5.09 -7.99 5.08
CA LEU A 17 -4.10 -6.93 5.16
C LEU A 17 -2.81 -7.28 4.40
N LYS A 18 -2.28 -8.50 4.56
CA LYS A 18 -1.13 -8.99 3.79
C LYS A 18 -1.40 -8.98 2.28
N PHE A 19 -2.62 -9.34 1.88
CA PHE A 19 -3.03 -9.27 0.48
C PHE A 19 -3.06 -7.83 -0.06
N ILE A 20 -3.50 -6.86 0.74
CA ILE A 20 -3.44 -5.44 0.38
C ILE A 20 -2.00 -4.95 0.26
N GLU A 21 -1.12 -5.37 1.16
CA GLU A 21 0.32 -5.05 1.09
C GLU A 21 0.98 -5.65 -0.15
N ALA A 22 0.65 -6.90 -0.49
CA ALA A 22 1.12 -7.53 -1.71
C ALA A 22 0.66 -6.75 -2.96
N LYS A 23 -0.61 -6.30 -3.00
CA LYS A 23 -1.12 -5.46 -4.09
C LYS A 23 -0.37 -4.13 -4.20
N LEU A 24 -0.11 -3.47 -3.08
CA LEU A 24 0.68 -2.24 -3.04
C LEU A 24 2.09 -2.46 -3.59
N ALA A 25 2.77 -3.53 -3.19
CA ALA A 25 4.11 -3.86 -3.66
C ALA A 25 4.13 -4.17 -5.17
N VAL A 26 3.20 -4.99 -5.66
CA VAL A 26 3.05 -5.29 -7.09
C VAL A 26 2.78 -4.01 -7.88
N PHE A 27 1.90 -3.14 -7.38
CA PHE A 27 1.57 -1.89 -8.05
C PHE A 27 2.78 -0.95 -8.09
N LEU A 28 3.58 -0.86 -7.01
CA LEU A 28 4.83 -0.08 -7.00
C LEU A 28 5.83 -0.58 -8.06
N THR A 29 6.01 -1.90 -8.17
CA THR A 29 6.89 -2.50 -9.18
C THR A 29 6.36 -2.26 -10.59
N PHE A 30 5.04 -2.36 -10.78
CA PHE A 30 4.41 -2.06 -12.05
C PHE A 30 4.60 -0.59 -12.45
N GLU A 31 4.35 0.35 -11.53
CA GLU A 31 4.50 1.78 -11.79
C GLU A 31 5.93 2.11 -12.23
N THR A 32 6.91 1.68 -11.44
CA THR A 32 8.35 1.91 -11.71
C THR A 32 8.79 1.30 -13.04
N GLY A 33 8.35 0.08 -13.36
CA GLY A 33 8.64 -0.58 -14.63
C GLY A 33 8.04 0.13 -15.85
N LEU A 34 6.77 0.54 -15.76
CA LEU A 34 6.09 1.22 -16.85
C LEU A 34 6.67 2.62 -17.11
N ILE A 35 7.05 3.36 -16.07
CA ILE A 35 7.72 4.67 -16.22
C ILE A 35 9.06 4.50 -16.93
N TYR A 36 9.88 3.53 -16.50
CA TYR A 36 11.17 3.25 -17.14
C TYR A 36 10.98 2.91 -18.63
N PHE A 37 9.99 2.08 -18.96
CA PHE A 37 9.63 1.74 -20.32
C PHE A 37 9.22 2.96 -21.15
N LEU A 38 8.35 3.83 -20.60
CA LEU A 38 7.88 5.04 -21.28
C LEU A 38 9.00 6.06 -21.52
N ILE A 39 9.89 6.25 -20.54
CA ILE A 39 11.07 7.13 -20.71
C ILE A 39 11.97 6.61 -21.82
N LYS A 40 12.18 5.29 -21.90
CA LYS A 40 13.03 4.67 -22.92
C LYS A 40 12.43 4.75 -24.33
N LEU A 41 11.11 4.70 -24.46
CA LEU A 41 10.42 4.89 -25.75
C LEU A 41 10.46 6.33 -26.26
N ASN A 42 10.84 7.29 -25.41
CA ASN A 42 10.73 8.72 -25.69
C ASN A 42 11.93 9.29 -26.50
N GLU A 43 12.49 8.52 -27.43
CA GLU A 43 13.56 8.96 -28.33
C GLU A 43 12.96 9.34 -29.70
N GLY A 44 12.72 10.63 -29.96
CA GLY A 44 12.55 11.11 -31.35
C GLY A 44 11.44 12.11 -31.71
N HIS A 45 10.62 12.62 -30.77
CA HIS A 45 9.56 13.58 -31.10
C HIS A 45 9.78 14.98 -30.50
N GLU A 46 9.22 16.03 -31.14
CA GLU A 46 9.06 17.34 -30.50
C GLU A 46 8.17 17.18 -29.28
N LYS A 47 8.65 17.60 -28.11
CA LYS A 47 8.02 17.28 -26.83
C LYS A 47 7.35 18.50 -26.24
N ASN A 48 6.12 18.33 -25.78
CA ASN A 48 5.52 19.29 -24.88
C ASN A 48 6.05 19.09 -23.46
N LEU A 49 7.17 19.77 -23.18
CA LEU A 49 7.96 19.62 -21.96
C LEU A 49 7.15 19.90 -20.68
N LEU A 50 6.12 20.78 -20.75
CA LEU A 50 5.25 21.09 -19.62
C LEU A 50 4.40 19.86 -19.21
N PHE A 51 3.72 19.23 -20.17
CA PHE A 51 2.90 18.04 -19.89
C PHE A 51 3.74 16.87 -19.39
N LEU A 52 4.96 16.73 -19.92
CA LEU A 52 5.90 15.70 -19.51
C LEU A 52 6.35 15.89 -18.05
N ILE A 53 6.73 17.11 -17.66
CA ILE A 53 7.09 17.42 -16.25
C ILE A 53 5.90 17.18 -15.33
N LEU A 54 4.71 17.65 -15.69
CA LEU A 54 3.51 17.50 -14.88
C LEU A 54 3.16 16.01 -14.67
N GLY A 55 3.27 15.21 -15.73
CA GLY A 55 3.10 13.76 -15.66
C GLY A 55 4.13 13.08 -14.77
N LEU A 56 5.42 13.44 -14.87
CA LEU A 56 6.47 12.88 -14.00
C LEU A 56 6.27 13.25 -12.52
N ILE A 57 5.81 14.47 -12.23
CA ILE A 57 5.48 14.88 -10.86
C ILE A 57 4.31 14.06 -10.32
N GLY A 58 3.25 13.86 -11.12
CA GLY A 58 2.11 13.06 -10.69
C GLY A 58 2.48 11.60 -10.44
N VAL A 59 3.34 11.02 -11.28
CA VAL A 59 3.96 9.71 -11.05
C VAL A 59 4.70 9.67 -9.71
N LEU A 60 5.55 10.66 -9.43
CA LEU A 60 6.31 10.73 -8.17
C LEU A 60 5.35 10.78 -6.97
N VAL A 61 4.28 11.56 -7.06
CA VAL A 61 3.25 11.63 -6.01
C VAL A 61 2.56 10.27 -5.81
N SER A 62 2.26 9.54 -6.89
CA SER A 62 1.69 8.19 -6.78
C SER A 62 2.62 7.24 -6.02
N ILE A 63 3.90 7.22 -6.38
CA ILE A 63 4.91 6.40 -5.71
C ILE A 63 5.00 6.74 -4.22
N ILE A 64 5.03 8.04 -3.87
CA ILE A 64 5.07 8.49 -2.48
C ILE A 64 3.85 8.00 -1.70
N LEU A 65 2.65 8.02 -2.31
CA LEU A 65 1.44 7.50 -1.68
C LEU A 65 1.52 5.99 -1.41
N ILE A 66 2.06 5.22 -2.34
CA ILE A 66 2.24 3.76 -2.16
C ILE A 66 3.27 3.46 -1.09
N ILE A 67 4.43 4.12 -1.13
CA ILE A 67 5.48 3.96 -0.11
C ILE A 67 4.91 4.34 1.26
N GLY A 68 4.19 5.46 1.37
CA GLY A 68 3.52 5.88 2.60
C GLY A 68 2.46 4.89 3.09
N ALA A 69 1.81 4.13 2.20
CA ALA A 69 0.86 3.08 2.55
C ALA A 69 1.53 1.76 2.95
N LEU A 70 2.72 1.46 2.42
CA LEU A 70 3.52 0.29 2.79
C LEU A 70 4.18 0.47 4.15
N LEU A 71 4.55 1.70 4.51
CA LEU A 71 5.14 1.98 5.81
C LEU A 71 4.19 1.55 6.95
N PRO A 72 4.69 0.81 7.94
CA PRO A 72 3.90 0.48 9.11
C PRO A 72 3.57 1.77 9.86
N THR A 73 2.32 1.94 10.26
CA THR A 73 1.94 3.06 11.12
C THR A 73 2.63 2.89 12.47
N ILE A 74 3.68 3.69 12.73
CA ILE A 74 4.45 3.75 13.99
C ILE A 74 3.61 4.38 15.12
N ASN A 75 2.30 4.19 15.12
CA ASN A 75 1.57 4.32 16.36
C ASN A 75 1.80 3.00 17.08
N LYS A 76 2.43 3.03 18.25
CA LYS A 76 2.57 1.89 19.16
C LYS A 76 1.17 1.36 19.51
N SER A 77 0.50 0.67 18.59
CA SER A 77 -0.69 -0.07 18.92
C SER A 77 -0.23 -1.19 19.84
N LEU A 78 -0.94 -1.40 20.94
CA LEU A 78 -0.87 -2.60 21.78
C LEU A 78 -1.35 -3.86 21.02
N ASN A 79 -0.97 -3.98 19.75
CA ASN A 79 -1.26 -5.10 18.87
C ASN A 79 0.05 -5.82 18.58
N PRO A 80 0.54 -6.59 19.57
CA PRO A 80 1.78 -7.33 19.42
C PRO A 80 1.71 -8.26 18.22
N LEU A 81 0.55 -8.86 17.92
CA LEU A 81 0.38 -9.82 16.81
C LEU A 81 0.61 -9.24 15.40
N TYR A 82 0.18 -8.01 15.12
CA TYR A 82 0.38 -7.38 13.81
C TYR A 82 1.86 -7.10 13.52
N PHE A 83 2.58 -6.55 14.52
CA PHE A 83 4.00 -6.22 14.41
C PHE A 83 4.94 -7.40 14.71
N MET A 84 4.52 -8.39 15.50
CA MET A 84 5.25 -9.65 15.75
C MET A 84 5.52 -10.41 14.46
N SER A 85 4.63 -10.31 13.46
CA SER A 85 4.86 -10.94 12.15
C SER A 85 6.08 -10.37 11.41
N TRP A 86 6.58 -9.20 11.81
CA TRP A 86 7.75 -8.55 11.22
C TRP A 86 9.00 -8.57 12.12
N THR A 87 8.88 -8.63 13.45
CA THR A 87 10.03 -8.29 14.31
C THR A 87 10.37 -9.18 15.51
N ASP A 88 9.62 -10.21 15.90
CA ASP A 88 10.02 -10.94 17.12
C ASP A 88 9.76 -12.44 17.09
N LYS A 89 10.84 -13.22 16.98
CA LYS A 89 10.84 -14.69 17.10
C LYS A 89 10.86 -15.16 18.57
N GLY A 90 10.93 -14.26 19.55
CA GLY A 90 11.17 -14.60 20.96
C GLY A 90 10.21 -13.98 21.97
N TYR A 91 9.08 -13.40 21.56
CA TYR A 91 8.15 -12.77 22.50
C TYR A 91 7.20 -13.81 23.12
N ASP A 92 7.38 -14.04 24.42
CA ASP A 92 6.66 -15.05 25.17
C ASP A 92 5.25 -14.57 25.59
N TYR A 93 4.24 -15.39 25.31
CA TYR A 93 2.84 -15.13 25.62
C TYR A 93 2.54 -15.34 27.12
N THR A 94 3.19 -14.62 28.01
CA THR A 94 3.04 -14.85 29.46
C THR A 94 1.79 -14.24 30.09
N ASP A 95 0.91 -13.59 29.33
CA ASP A 95 -0.43 -13.22 29.82
C ASP A 95 -1.50 -13.58 28.79
N SER A 96 -2.43 -14.45 29.21
CA SER A 96 -3.53 -14.97 28.41
C SER A 96 -4.26 -13.86 27.63
N ILE A 97 -4.20 -13.90 26.30
CA ILE A 97 -4.94 -12.98 25.41
C ILE A 97 -6.43 -13.08 25.75
N LYS A 98 -6.99 -12.08 26.46
CA LYS A 98 -8.42 -12.05 26.76
C LYS A 98 -9.24 -11.76 25.50
N HIS A 99 -10.46 -12.32 25.44
CA HIS A 99 -11.41 -12.18 24.34
C HIS A 99 -11.62 -10.72 23.85
N GLU A 100 -11.56 -9.74 24.75
CA GLU A 100 -11.72 -8.32 24.42
C GLU A 100 -10.56 -7.75 23.57
N HIS A 101 -9.35 -8.31 23.70
CA HIS A 101 -8.19 -7.84 22.93
C HIS A 101 -8.31 -8.16 21.44
N TYR A 102 -8.82 -9.34 21.09
CA TYR A 102 -9.02 -9.73 19.70
C TYR A 102 -10.00 -8.81 18.97
N LYS A 103 -11.11 -8.42 19.61
CA LYS A 103 -12.09 -7.50 19.00
C LYS A 103 -11.47 -6.14 18.67
N LYS A 104 -10.63 -5.61 19.57
CA LYS A 104 -9.90 -4.36 19.35
C LYS A 104 -8.86 -4.52 18.24
N GLN A 105 -8.11 -5.62 18.23
CA GLN A 105 -7.09 -5.91 17.22
C GLN A 105 -7.68 -6.09 15.82
N ILE A 106 -8.79 -6.83 15.67
CA ILE A 106 -9.50 -6.98 14.40
C ILE A 106 -9.93 -5.59 13.88
N ARG A 107 -10.46 -4.73 14.76
CA ARG A 107 -10.86 -3.37 14.39
C ARG A 107 -9.67 -2.52 13.93
N GLU A 108 -8.53 -2.62 14.60
CA GLU A 108 -7.29 -1.92 14.22
C GLU A 108 -6.78 -2.40 12.86
N VAL A 109 -6.71 -3.72 12.63
CA VAL A 109 -6.30 -4.30 11.34
C VAL A 109 -7.25 -3.87 10.22
N ALA A 110 -8.56 -3.87 10.47
CA ALA A 110 -9.55 -3.40 9.50
C ALA A 110 -9.41 -1.89 9.19
N GLN A 111 -9.12 -1.05 10.19
CA GLN A 111 -8.87 0.37 9.99
C GLN A 111 -7.61 0.62 9.15
N VAL A 112 -6.52 -0.08 9.45
CA VAL A 112 -5.27 0.00 8.66
C VAL A 112 -5.51 -0.47 7.23
N SER A 113 -6.21 -1.60 7.05
CA SER A 113 -6.57 -2.15 5.73
C SER A 113 -7.38 -1.14 4.91
N LYS A 114 -8.40 -0.53 5.50
CA LYS A 114 -9.23 0.50 4.84
C LYS A 114 -8.40 1.71 4.45
N ARG A 115 -7.50 2.17 5.33
CA ARG A 115 -6.59 3.29 5.06
C ARG A 115 -5.67 2.95 3.88
N LYS A 116 -4.95 1.82 3.91
CA LYS A 116 -4.04 1.39 2.84
C LYS A 116 -4.75 1.27 1.48
N MET A 117 -5.97 0.72 1.47
CA MET A 117 -6.81 0.67 0.26
C MET A 117 -7.19 2.05 -0.26
N CYS A 118 -7.43 3.02 0.62
CA CYS A 118 -7.70 4.41 0.24
C CYS A 118 -6.48 5.04 -0.46
N PHE A 119 -5.28 4.84 0.10
CA PHE A 119 -4.03 5.29 -0.54
C PHE A 119 -3.83 4.63 -1.91
N LEU A 120 -4.02 3.31 -2.01
CA LEU A 120 -3.93 2.58 -3.29
C LEU A 120 -4.90 3.18 -4.32
N ARG A 121 -6.15 3.46 -3.94
CA ARG A 121 -7.15 4.06 -4.84
C ARG A 121 -6.69 5.41 -5.39
N TYR A 122 -6.23 6.31 -4.52
CA TYR A 122 -5.78 7.64 -4.95
C TYR A 122 -4.51 7.57 -5.80
N SER A 123 -3.57 6.70 -5.43
CA SER A 123 -2.37 6.43 -6.21
C SER A 123 -2.72 5.97 -7.63
N ILE A 124 -3.59 4.97 -7.80
CA ILE A 124 -4.04 4.51 -9.13
C ILE A 124 -4.61 5.66 -9.96
N ILE A 125 -5.49 6.49 -9.38
CA ILE A 125 -6.11 7.61 -10.10
C ILE A 125 -5.05 8.61 -10.57
N ILE A 126 -4.15 9.02 -9.67
CA ILE A 126 -3.07 9.96 -9.98
C ILE A 126 -2.15 9.37 -11.04
N TYR A 127 -1.78 8.09 -10.90
CA TYR A 127 -0.91 7.41 -11.83
C TYR A 127 -1.49 7.37 -13.25
N VAL A 128 -2.75 6.97 -13.40
CA VAL A 128 -3.43 6.91 -14.70
C VAL A 128 -3.47 8.29 -15.37
N LEU A 129 -3.85 9.34 -14.63
CA LEU A 129 -3.83 10.71 -15.14
C LEU A 129 -2.41 11.14 -15.56
N SER A 130 -1.41 10.76 -14.77
CA SER A 130 -0.01 11.08 -15.04
C SER A 130 0.50 10.41 -16.30
N ILE A 131 0.17 9.14 -16.53
CA ILE A 131 0.52 8.43 -17.77
C ILE A 131 -0.13 9.09 -18.98
N ILE A 132 -1.39 9.50 -18.89
CA ILE A 132 -2.06 10.22 -19.98
C ILE A 132 -1.30 11.52 -20.31
N LEU A 133 -0.90 12.28 -19.30
CA LEU A 133 -0.10 13.51 -19.50
C LEU A 133 1.27 13.22 -20.12
N VAL A 134 1.95 12.17 -19.69
CA VAL A 134 3.24 11.75 -20.27
C VAL A 134 3.07 11.37 -21.75
N VAL A 135 2.01 10.62 -22.08
CA VAL A 135 1.70 10.23 -23.47
C VAL A 135 1.39 11.46 -24.32
N ILE A 136 0.51 12.36 -23.86
CA ILE A 136 0.20 13.61 -24.56
C ILE A 136 1.49 14.43 -24.76
N GLY A 137 2.30 14.62 -23.71
CA GLY A 137 3.53 15.39 -23.81
C GLY A 137 4.62 14.78 -24.69
N THR A 138 4.47 13.50 -25.08
CA THR A 138 5.42 12.77 -25.93
C THR A 138 4.95 12.66 -27.39
N TYR A 139 3.64 12.55 -27.63
CA TYR A 139 3.06 12.25 -28.94
C TYR A 139 2.17 13.38 -29.51
N CYS A 140 1.96 14.47 -28.80
CA CYS A 140 1.21 15.66 -29.24
C CYS A 140 2.01 16.93 -29.00
#